data_AF-A0A7X7KVF7-F1
#
_entry.id   AF-A0A7X7KVF7-F1
#
_cell.length_a   1.000
_cell.length_b   1.000
_cell.length_c   1.000
_cell.angle_alpha   90.00
_cell.angle_beta   90.00
_cell.angle_gamma   90.00
#
_symmetry.space_group_name_H-M   'P 1'
#
loop_
_entity.id
_entity.type
_entity.pdbx_description
1 polymer ?
#
loop_
_entity_poly.entity_id
_entity_poly.type
_entity_poly.pdbx_seq_one_letter_code
_entity_poly.pdbx_strand_id
1 'polypeptide(L)'
;YTYAGNKAYLSVQSLSLLGDEPGDSLDDFYWPTSAGGTRTPGNVNNSQFLVDITPEPGGYFLLTSVIGPHGLHDGLAATLLTDSIASGSPAAIQYAADPWYRIGAFTSNGDAVPEAVGTSNYLWSTAAMAGDVSNHVTFVAVDTYGEAVSIDWLSQWSEAAVAQGDGDAFGVEDEFLLNTDPTTDTTATLRVTDIAWVGGDLHVTVRLDRDTVNSGFNNGDINGTLVLESRASLLSGGFAEVAGTEISGAQFNDGEGGDEHTYVFPGVSDPSRFYRAVIR
;
A
#
# COMPACT_ATOMS: atom_id res chain seq x y z
N TYR A 1 -20.68 8.69 17.81
CA TYR A 1 -22.10 8.41 18.12
C TYR A 1 -22.41 7.01 17.67
N THR A 2 -22.60 6.09 18.63
CA THR A 2 -22.86 4.67 18.38
C THR A 2 -24.33 4.50 17.96
N TYR A 3 -24.57 4.08 16.72
CA TYR A 3 -25.91 3.81 16.24
C TYR A 3 -26.38 2.45 16.77
N ALA A 4 -27.31 2.47 17.72
CA ALA A 4 -28.03 1.32 18.23
C ALA A 4 -29.41 1.26 17.56
N GLY A 5 -29.44 0.87 16.29
CA GLY A 5 -30.68 0.50 15.59
C GLY A 5 -30.79 -1.03 15.56
N ASN A 6 -31.88 -1.57 16.10
CA ASN A 6 -32.18 -3.00 16.08
C ASN A 6 -32.11 -3.55 14.65
N LYS A 7 -31.02 -4.27 14.33
CA LYS A 7 -30.95 -5.12 13.13
C LYS A 7 -31.81 -6.35 13.40
N ALA A 8 -32.94 -6.48 12.72
CA ALA A 8 -33.68 -7.73 12.69
C ALA A 8 -32.80 -8.76 11.97
N TYR A 9 -32.17 -9.65 12.71
CA TYR A 9 -31.42 -10.77 12.14
C TYR A 9 -32.40 -11.76 11.50
N LEU A 10 -32.58 -11.67 10.17
CA LEU A 10 -33.05 -12.80 9.38
C LEU A 10 -31.82 -13.61 8.94
N SER A 11 -31.86 -14.91 9.18
CA SER A 11 -30.74 -15.84 9.00
C SER A 11 -30.13 -15.73 7.60
N VAL A 12 -28.82 -15.49 7.55
CA VAL A 12 -28.00 -15.59 6.34
C VAL A 12 -28.02 -17.06 5.89
N GLN A 13 -28.69 -17.36 4.76
CA GLN A 13 -28.31 -18.54 4.00
C GLN A 13 -27.10 -18.13 3.15
N SER A 14 -25.94 -18.68 3.48
CA SER A 14 -24.72 -18.46 2.72
C SER A 14 -24.94 -18.91 1.27
N LEU A 15 -24.87 -17.96 0.33
CA LEU A 15 -24.75 -18.25 -1.08
C LEU A 15 -23.38 -18.92 -1.28
N SER A 16 -23.34 -20.22 -1.56
CA SER A 16 -22.11 -20.90 -1.97
C SER A 16 -21.97 -20.81 -3.49
N LEU A 17 -20.90 -20.17 -3.97
CA LEU A 17 -20.47 -20.30 -5.36
C LEU A 17 -20.04 -21.76 -5.61
N LEU A 18 -20.69 -22.43 -6.56
CA LEU A 18 -20.25 -23.70 -7.11
C LEU A 18 -19.83 -23.46 -8.55
N GLY A 19 -18.52 -23.48 -8.80
CA GLY A 19 -17.92 -23.47 -10.13
C GLY A 19 -17.40 -22.10 -10.55
N ASP A 20 -16.11 -22.08 -10.90
CA ASP A 20 -15.26 -20.98 -11.38
C ASP A 20 -14.72 -20.01 -10.31
N GLU A 21 -13.42 -19.73 -10.41
CA GLU A 21 -12.65 -19.00 -9.40
C GLU A 21 -13.11 -17.53 -9.29
N PRO A 22 -13.06 -16.93 -8.08
CA PRO A 22 -13.43 -15.54 -7.89
C PRO A 22 -12.50 -14.63 -8.70
N GLY A 23 -13.04 -13.90 -9.68
CA GLY A 23 -12.32 -12.82 -10.37
C GLY A 23 -12.08 -13.00 -11.87
N ASP A 24 -12.56 -14.06 -12.52
CA ASP A 24 -12.04 -14.43 -13.85
C ASP A 24 -12.78 -13.91 -15.09
N SER A 25 -13.70 -12.94 -14.99
CA SER A 25 -14.07 -12.16 -16.20
C SER A 25 -14.61 -10.77 -15.93
N LEU A 26 -14.06 -9.82 -16.67
CA LEU A 26 -14.28 -8.37 -16.68
C LEU A 26 -15.68 -7.90 -17.15
N ASP A 27 -16.70 -8.77 -17.23
CA ASP A 27 -18.01 -8.45 -17.81
C ASP A 27 -19.17 -9.01 -16.97
N ASP A 28 -19.26 -8.68 -15.68
CA ASP A 28 -20.38 -9.17 -14.87
C ASP A 28 -21.71 -8.44 -15.09
N PHE A 29 -21.75 -7.23 -15.67
CA PHE A 29 -23.01 -6.55 -16.01
C PHE A 29 -22.90 -5.53 -17.16
N TYR A 30 -23.69 -5.70 -18.22
CA TYR A 30 -23.89 -4.70 -19.29
C TYR A 30 -25.16 -3.87 -19.04
N TRP A 31 -25.02 -2.54 -18.99
CA TRP A 31 -26.12 -1.59 -18.85
C TRP A 31 -26.43 -0.91 -20.21
N PRO A 32 -27.59 -1.16 -20.84
CA PRO A 32 -27.97 -0.40 -22.03
C PRO A 32 -28.35 1.04 -21.66
N THR A 33 -27.82 1.99 -22.43
CA THR A 33 -27.92 3.45 -22.24
C THR A 33 -29.35 4.03 -22.36
N SER A 34 -30.39 3.21 -22.57
CA SER A 34 -31.73 3.68 -22.95
C SER A 34 -32.91 3.10 -22.18
N ALA A 35 -32.73 2.55 -20.97
CA ALA A 35 -33.86 2.13 -20.13
C ALA A 35 -34.34 3.27 -19.22
N GLY A 36 -35.28 4.07 -19.73
CA GLY A 36 -35.97 5.11 -18.97
C GLY A 36 -36.88 4.49 -17.92
N GLY A 37 -36.48 4.60 -16.65
CA GLY A 37 -37.26 4.20 -15.48
C GLY A 37 -37.29 2.69 -15.26
N THR A 38 -37.12 2.26 -14.00
CA THR A 38 -36.98 0.86 -13.55
C THR A 38 -35.71 0.14 -14.05
N ARG A 39 -34.61 0.32 -13.30
CA ARG A 39 -33.37 -0.42 -13.50
C ARG A 39 -33.46 -1.76 -12.76
N THR A 40 -33.89 -2.80 -13.46
CA THR A 40 -33.64 -4.19 -13.05
C THR A 40 -32.29 -4.61 -13.66
N PRO A 41 -31.42 -5.36 -12.94
CA PRO A 41 -30.05 -5.62 -13.37
C PRO A 41 -29.95 -6.42 -14.67
N GLY A 42 -28.81 -6.31 -15.33
CA GLY A 42 -28.49 -6.89 -16.64
C GLY A 42 -28.64 -8.42 -16.76
N ASN A 43 -28.24 -8.95 -17.91
CA ASN A 43 -28.39 -10.35 -18.25
C ASN A 43 -27.80 -11.27 -17.18
N VAL A 44 -28.51 -12.38 -16.91
CA VAL A 44 -28.10 -13.45 -15.99
C VAL A 44 -26.68 -13.91 -16.28
N ASN A 45 -25.79 -13.72 -15.30
CA ASN A 45 -24.62 -14.58 -15.15
C ASN A 45 -25.17 -15.99 -14.82
N ASN A 46 -25.09 -16.92 -15.77
CA ASN A 46 -25.64 -18.27 -15.63
C ASN A 46 -24.95 -19.10 -14.51
N SER A 47 -23.88 -18.59 -13.91
CA SER A 47 -23.16 -19.20 -12.79
C SER A 47 -23.59 -18.62 -11.42
N GLN A 48 -24.44 -17.59 -11.39
CA GLN A 48 -25.03 -17.05 -10.17
C GLN A 48 -26.55 -17.27 -10.20
N PHE A 49 -27.05 -18.16 -9.34
CA PHE A 49 -28.49 -18.22 -9.07
C PHE A 49 -28.90 -16.93 -8.35
N LEU A 50 -29.42 -15.96 -9.11
CA LEU A 50 -30.31 -14.96 -8.56
C LEU A 50 -31.51 -15.73 -8.00
N VAL A 51 -31.55 -15.91 -6.67
CA VAL A 51 -32.81 -16.23 -6.00
C VAL A 51 -33.82 -15.22 -6.53
N ASP A 52 -34.90 -15.73 -7.10
CA ASP A 52 -36.05 -14.95 -7.55
C ASP A 52 -36.45 -14.04 -6.38
N ILE A 53 -36.00 -12.77 -6.41
CA ILE A 53 -36.23 -11.84 -5.32
C ILE A 53 -37.69 -11.48 -5.47
N THR A 54 -38.56 -12.20 -4.74
CA THR A 54 -39.96 -11.80 -4.58
C THR A 54 -39.96 -10.31 -4.27
N PRO A 55 -40.65 -9.46 -5.07
CA PRO A 55 -40.68 -8.04 -4.82
C PRO A 55 -41.14 -7.84 -3.38
N GLU A 56 -40.33 -7.11 -2.62
CA GLU A 56 -40.63 -6.83 -1.22
C GLU A 56 -42.06 -6.28 -1.10
N PRO A 57 -42.87 -6.73 -0.12
CA PRO A 57 -44.18 -6.16 0.14
C PRO A 57 -44.06 -4.63 0.20
N GLY A 58 -44.93 -3.92 -0.54
CA GLY A 58 -44.79 -2.49 -0.78
C GLY A 58 -44.44 -1.71 0.49
N GLY A 59 -43.37 -0.90 0.43
CA GLY A 59 -42.85 -0.15 1.57
C GLY A 59 -41.36 -0.37 1.87
N TYR A 60 -40.67 -1.26 1.15
CA TYR A 60 -39.22 -1.49 1.27
C TYR A 60 -38.51 -1.35 -0.09
N PHE A 61 -37.21 -1.05 -0.04
CA PHE A 61 -36.28 -1.01 -1.16
C PHE A 61 -35.08 -1.91 -0.87
N LEU A 62 -34.50 -2.49 -1.92
CA LEU A 62 -33.33 -3.34 -1.80
C LEU A 62 -32.05 -2.52 -1.79
N LEU A 63 -31.17 -2.80 -0.84
CA LEU A 63 -29.80 -2.33 -0.82
C LEU A 63 -28.89 -3.53 -1.11
N THR A 64 -28.27 -3.54 -2.26
CA THR A 64 -27.29 -4.55 -2.66
C THR A 64 -25.92 -3.90 -2.77
N SER A 65 -24.90 -4.56 -2.23
CA SER A 65 -23.51 -4.14 -2.39
C SER A 65 -22.63 -5.33 -2.71
N VAL A 66 -21.86 -5.21 -3.79
CA VAL A 66 -20.80 -6.15 -4.14
C VAL A 66 -19.46 -5.54 -3.74
N ILE A 67 -18.62 -6.34 -3.10
CA ILE A 67 -17.28 -5.93 -2.70
C ILE A 67 -16.25 -6.82 -3.39
N GLY A 68 -15.26 -6.18 -4.01
CA GLY A 68 -14.10 -6.84 -4.59
C GLY A 68 -13.18 -7.43 -3.52
N PRO A 69 -12.18 -8.20 -3.92
CA PRO A 69 -11.18 -8.74 -3.00
C PRO A 69 -10.41 -7.60 -2.30
N HIS A 70 -9.78 -7.93 -1.16
CA HIS A 70 -8.96 -7.00 -0.37
C HIS A 70 -9.72 -5.84 0.27
N GLY A 71 -10.98 -6.08 0.64
CA GLY A 71 -11.75 -5.15 1.45
C GLY A 71 -12.91 -5.81 2.18
N LEU A 72 -13.51 -5.02 3.07
CA LEU A 72 -14.60 -5.39 3.96
C LEU A 72 -15.76 -4.39 3.85
N HIS A 73 -16.97 -4.88 4.10
CA HIS A 73 -18.15 -4.05 4.31
C HIS A 73 -18.70 -4.29 5.73
N ASP A 74 -18.90 -3.23 6.50
CA ASP A 74 -19.29 -3.30 7.93
C ASP A 74 -18.42 -4.26 8.77
N GLY A 75 -17.13 -4.39 8.41
CA GLY A 75 -16.18 -5.30 9.06
C GLY A 75 -16.36 -6.79 8.72
N LEU A 76 -17.19 -7.11 7.72
CA LEU A 76 -17.41 -8.46 7.21
C LEU A 76 -16.71 -8.66 5.87
N ALA A 77 -16.12 -9.84 5.68
CA ALA A 77 -15.45 -10.26 4.45
C ALA A 77 -16.42 -10.97 3.46
N ALA A 78 -17.71 -10.64 3.49
CA ALA A 78 -18.65 -11.24 2.56
C ALA A 78 -18.61 -10.49 1.22
N THR A 79 -18.59 -11.22 0.11
CA THR A 79 -18.52 -10.64 -1.24
C THR A 79 -19.80 -9.92 -1.67
N LEU A 80 -20.91 -10.22 -1.00
CA LEU A 80 -22.23 -9.67 -1.28
C LEU A 80 -22.96 -9.32 0.03
N LEU A 81 -23.43 -8.07 0.11
CA LEU A 81 -24.43 -7.64 1.06
C LEU A 81 -25.76 -7.43 0.34
N THR A 82 -26.82 -7.95 0.93
CA THR A 82 -28.19 -7.68 0.50
C THR A 82 -29.02 -7.40 1.74
N ASP A 83 -29.65 -6.22 1.78
CA ASP A 83 -30.51 -5.79 2.88
C ASP A 83 -31.80 -5.16 2.35
N SER A 84 -32.88 -5.28 3.12
CA SER A 84 -34.20 -4.75 2.79
C SER A 84 -34.51 -3.58 3.71
N ILE A 85 -34.59 -2.38 3.15
CA ILE A 85 -34.68 -1.14 3.90
C ILE A 85 -36.04 -0.48 3.65
N ALA A 86 -36.74 -0.11 4.72
CA ALA A 86 -38.03 0.55 4.60
C ALA A 86 -37.89 1.91 3.88
N SER A 87 -38.80 2.20 2.95
CA SER A 87 -38.90 3.46 2.23
C SER A 87 -38.86 4.65 3.18
N GLY A 88 -38.04 5.65 2.87
CA GLY A 88 -37.83 6.84 3.69
C GLY A 88 -36.86 6.64 4.87
N SER A 89 -36.37 5.42 5.11
CA SER A 89 -35.40 5.15 6.18
C SER A 89 -33.98 5.42 5.69
N PRO A 90 -33.08 5.90 6.56
CA PRO A 90 -31.67 6.06 6.20
C PRO A 90 -31.00 4.70 6.05
N ALA A 91 -29.94 4.65 5.24
CA ALA A 91 -29.06 3.49 5.11
C ALA A 91 -27.60 3.94 5.02
N ALA A 92 -26.69 3.09 5.48
CA ALA A 92 -25.26 3.33 5.35
C ALA A 92 -24.50 1.99 5.26
N ILE A 93 -23.40 1.99 4.53
CA ILE A 93 -22.46 0.87 4.46
C ILE A 93 -21.06 1.44 4.63
N GLN A 94 -20.31 0.92 5.60
CA GLN A 94 -18.90 1.25 5.76
C GLN A 94 -18.06 0.30 4.92
N TYR A 95 -17.23 0.86 4.02
CA TYR A 95 -16.24 0.13 3.26
C TYR A 95 -14.85 0.39 3.85
N ALA A 96 -14.06 -0.67 4.00
CA ALA A 96 -12.69 -0.61 4.46
C ALA A 96 -11.81 -1.47 3.54
N ALA A 97 -10.71 -0.91 3.07
CA ALA A 97 -9.68 -1.66 2.37
C ALA A 97 -8.83 -2.44 3.38
N ASP A 98 -8.27 -3.57 2.95
CA ASP A 98 -7.20 -4.23 3.69
C ASP A 98 -5.95 -3.32 3.78
N PRO A 99 -5.03 -3.57 4.75
CA PRO A 99 -3.78 -2.85 4.82
C PRO A 99 -3.02 -2.90 3.49
N TRP A 100 -2.43 -1.78 3.09
CA TRP A 100 -1.73 -1.62 1.79
C TRP A 100 -2.61 -1.71 0.54
N TYR A 101 -3.93 -1.66 0.71
CA TYR A 101 -4.89 -1.49 -0.39
C TYR A 101 -5.66 -0.17 -0.24
N ARG A 102 -6.23 0.30 -1.35
CA ARG A 102 -7.13 1.45 -1.43
C ARG A 102 -8.33 1.13 -2.30
N ILE A 103 -9.42 1.88 -2.15
CA ILE A 103 -10.57 1.77 -3.05
C ILE A 103 -10.10 2.19 -4.45
N GLY A 104 -10.11 1.26 -5.41
CA GLY A 104 -9.72 1.49 -6.80
C GLY A 104 -10.85 2.08 -7.63
N ALA A 105 -12.07 1.59 -7.41
CA ALA A 105 -13.28 2.15 -8.02
C ALA A 105 -14.49 1.93 -7.10
N PHE A 106 -15.40 2.91 -7.11
CA PHE A 106 -16.70 2.83 -6.46
C PHE A 106 -17.77 3.31 -7.45
N THR A 107 -18.81 2.51 -7.65
CA THR A 107 -20.02 2.94 -8.36
C THR A 107 -21.27 2.69 -7.51
N SER A 108 -22.17 3.66 -7.48
CA SER A 108 -23.50 3.54 -6.87
C SER A 108 -24.55 3.73 -7.95
N ASN A 109 -25.44 2.76 -8.12
CA ASN A 109 -26.43 2.73 -9.19
C ASN A 109 -25.80 3.00 -10.57
N GLY A 110 -24.63 2.42 -10.84
CA GLY A 110 -23.90 2.59 -12.10
C GLY A 110 -23.22 3.95 -12.30
N ASP A 111 -23.41 4.91 -11.39
CA ASP A 111 -22.72 6.20 -11.42
C ASP A 111 -21.45 6.13 -10.56
N ALA A 112 -20.36 6.74 -11.03
CA ALA A 112 -19.09 6.74 -10.31
C ALA A 112 -19.16 7.63 -9.06
N VAL A 113 -18.50 7.19 -7.98
CA VAL A 113 -18.39 7.89 -6.70
C VAL A 113 -16.91 8.24 -6.47
N PRO A 114 -16.42 9.34 -7.08
CA PRO A 114 -14.98 9.64 -7.12
C PRO A 114 -14.38 9.96 -5.76
N GLU A 115 -15.16 10.44 -4.79
CA GLU A 115 -14.70 10.76 -3.45
C GLU A 115 -14.28 9.53 -2.62
N ALA A 116 -14.69 8.33 -3.04
CA ALA A 116 -14.27 7.08 -2.41
C ALA A 116 -12.91 6.60 -2.93
N VAL A 117 -12.56 6.96 -4.16
CA VAL A 117 -11.38 6.41 -4.84
C VAL A 117 -10.10 6.91 -4.18
N GLY A 118 -9.16 5.99 -3.93
CA GLY A 118 -7.88 6.26 -3.29
C GLY A 118 -7.94 6.29 -1.76
N THR A 119 -9.11 6.16 -1.14
CA THR A 119 -9.21 6.10 0.33
C THR A 119 -9.07 4.67 0.85
N SER A 120 -8.62 4.52 2.09
CA SER A 120 -8.63 3.24 2.80
C SER A 120 -9.99 2.93 3.45
N ASN A 121 -10.82 3.96 3.66
CA ASN A 121 -12.13 3.83 4.27
C ASN A 121 -13.11 4.80 3.59
N TYR A 122 -14.34 4.36 3.36
CA TYR A 122 -15.41 5.19 2.82
C TYR A 122 -16.75 4.80 3.43
N LEU A 123 -17.54 5.81 3.86
CA LEU A 123 -18.90 5.61 4.34
C LEU A 123 -19.86 6.04 3.24
N TRP A 124 -20.45 5.07 2.56
CA TRP A 124 -21.61 5.35 1.71
C TRP A 124 -22.84 5.50 2.60
N SER A 125 -23.67 6.51 2.35
CA SER A 125 -24.92 6.67 3.09
C SER A 125 -25.98 7.41 2.28
N THR A 126 -27.25 7.16 2.63
CA THR A 126 -28.39 7.94 2.19
C THR A 126 -29.25 8.34 3.38
N ALA A 127 -29.74 9.57 3.37
CA ALA A 127 -30.63 10.08 4.42
C ALA A 127 -32.03 9.43 4.37
N ALA A 128 -32.45 8.97 3.18
CA ALA A 128 -33.73 8.31 2.96
C ALA A 128 -33.67 7.42 1.72
N MET A 129 -33.93 6.13 1.89
CA MET A 129 -34.09 5.19 0.77
C MET A 129 -35.35 5.53 -0.01
N ALA A 130 -35.17 5.88 -1.29
CA ALA A 130 -36.25 6.27 -2.20
C ALA A 130 -36.34 5.38 -3.45
N GLY A 131 -35.50 4.34 -3.51
CA GLY A 131 -35.38 3.39 -4.61
C GLY A 131 -34.34 2.34 -4.25
N ASP A 132 -34.27 1.30 -5.06
CA ASP A 132 -33.23 0.28 -4.93
C ASP A 132 -31.85 0.89 -5.15
N VAL A 133 -30.87 0.37 -4.41
CA VAL A 133 -29.48 0.77 -4.50
C VAL A 133 -28.62 -0.44 -4.82
N SER A 134 -27.74 -0.29 -5.80
CA SER A 134 -26.69 -1.25 -6.12
C SER A 134 -25.34 -0.55 -6.04
N ASN A 135 -24.53 -0.93 -5.06
CA ASN A 135 -23.15 -0.47 -4.91
C ASN A 135 -22.17 -1.53 -5.42
N HIS A 136 -21.08 -1.09 -6.03
CA HIS A 136 -19.97 -1.94 -6.43
C HIS A 136 -18.66 -1.24 -6.10
N VAL A 137 -17.80 -1.93 -5.36
CA VAL A 137 -16.53 -1.39 -4.86
C VAL A 137 -15.42 -2.37 -5.18
N THR A 138 -14.30 -1.86 -5.69
CA THR A 138 -13.09 -2.63 -5.97
C THR A 138 -11.92 -2.02 -5.22
N PHE A 139 -10.88 -2.82 -4.97
CA PHE A 139 -9.68 -2.39 -4.28
C PHE A 139 -8.46 -2.65 -5.16
N VAL A 140 -7.46 -1.80 -4.99
CA VAL A 140 -6.17 -1.88 -5.68
C VAL A 140 -5.07 -1.82 -4.65
N ALA A 141 -4.00 -2.58 -4.90
CA ALA A 141 -2.80 -2.49 -4.09
C ALA A 141 -2.22 -1.08 -4.21
N VAL A 142 -1.58 -0.61 -3.14
CA VAL A 142 -0.69 0.54 -3.21
C VAL A 142 0.57 0.08 -3.95
N ASP A 143 0.99 0.81 -4.97
CA ASP A 143 2.19 0.43 -5.75
C ASP A 143 3.48 0.82 -5.03
N THR A 144 3.53 2.04 -4.49
CA THR A 144 4.69 2.57 -3.75
C THR A 144 4.27 3.36 -2.53
N TYR A 145 5.09 3.32 -1.48
CA TYR A 145 5.03 4.29 -0.39
C TYR A 145 6.06 5.40 -0.66
N GLY A 146 5.62 6.65 -0.71
CA GLY A 146 6.48 7.75 -1.14
C GLY A 146 6.93 7.58 -2.60
N GLU A 147 8.16 8.01 -2.89
CA GLU A 147 8.71 7.99 -4.26
C GLU A 147 9.35 6.65 -4.65
N ALA A 148 9.79 5.83 -3.68
CA ALA A 148 10.65 4.69 -3.99
C ALA A 148 10.50 3.44 -3.09
N VAL A 149 9.71 3.49 -2.00
CA VAL A 149 9.62 2.35 -1.07
C VAL A 149 8.71 1.28 -1.64
N SER A 150 9.27 0.08 -1.80
CA SER A 150 8.54 -1.10 -2.24
C SER A 150 7.51 -1.53 -1.19
N ILE A 151 6.26 -1.74 -1.62
CA ILE A 151 5.21 -2.27 -0.74
C ILE A 151 5.47 -3.74 -0.38
N ASP A 152 6.17 -4.51 -1.22
CA ASP A 152 6.56 -5.89 -0.86
C ASP A 152 7.45 -5.91 0.37
N TRP A 153 8.37 -4.95 0.48
CA TRP A 153 9.21 -4.78 1.67
C TRP A 153 8.41 -4.24 2.86
N LEU A 154 7.60 -3.19 2.63
CA LEU A 154 6.87 -2.50 3.69
C LEU A 154 5.72 -3.32 4.29
N SER A 155 5.15 -4.24 3.50
CA SER A 155 4.03 -5.09 3.89
C SER A 155 4.36 -6.15 4.94
N GLN A 156 5.64 -6.29 5.29
CA GLN A 156 6.10 -7.11 6.41
C GLN A 156 5.62 -6.57 7.76
N TRP A 157 5.30 -5.28 7.82
CA TRP A 157 4.73 -4.62 8.98
C TRP A 157 3.28 -4.21 8.74
N SER A 158 2.53 -4.09 9.83
CA SER A 158 1.18 -3.54 9.74
C SER A 158 1.25 -2.05 9.37
N GLU A 159 0.38 -1.60 8.47
CA GLU A 159 0.29 -0.19 8.06
C GLU A 159 0.10 0.77 9.25
N ALA A 160 -0.59 0.32 10.31
CA ALA A 160 -0.76 1.09 11.54
C ALA A 160 0.55 1.27 12.32
N ALA A 161 1.40 0.25 12.38
CA ALA A 161 2.70 0.33 13.05
C ALA A 161 3.66 1.24 12.27
N VAL A 162 3.70 1.12 10.94
CA VAL A 162 4.48 2.01 10.07
C VAL A 162 4.02 3.47 10.21
N ALA A 163 2.71 3.72 10.24
CA ALA A 163 2.17 5.07 10.42
C ALA A 163 2.44 5.65 11.82
N GLN A 164 2.56 4.80 12.84
CA GLN A 164 2.94 5.21 14.18
C GLN A 164 4.44 5.58 14.25
N GLY A 165 5.28 4.84 13.52
CA GLY A 165 6.73 4.95 13.56
C GLY A 165 7.33 4.53 14.91
N ASP A 166 8.65 4.51 14.96
CA ASP A 166 9.48 4.33 16.16
C ASP A 166 9.79 5.64 16.89
N GLY A 167 9.69 6.78 16.19
CA GLY A 167 9.96 8.11 16.72
C GLY A 167 11.44 8.50 16.71
N ASP A 168 12.27 7.77 15.97
CA ASP A 168 13.67 8.14 15.77
C ASP A 168 13.84 9.16 14.61
N ALA A 169 15.07 9.32 14.11
CA ALA A 169 15.39 10.28 13.05
C ALA A 169 15.31 9.70 11.63
N PHE A 170 15.14 8.39 11.48
CA PHE A 170 15.09 7.68 10.21
C PHE A 170 13.64 7.55 9.75
N GLY A 171 13.35 8.09 8.56
CA GLY A 171 12.04 7.89 7.95
C GLY A 171 11.93 6.51 7.29
N VAL A 172 10.72 6.11 6.92
CA VAL A 172 10.47 4.86 6.16
C VAL A 172 11.35 4.73 4.91
N GLU A 173 11.66 5.85 4.25
CA GLU A 173 12.56 5.87 3.09
C GLU A 173 14.02 5.56 3.48
N ASP A 174 14.51 6.11 4.58
CA ASP A 174 15.86 5.82 5.10
C ASP A 174 15.95 4.37 5.57
N GLU A 175 14.92 3.88 6.24
CA GLU A 175 14.79 2.50 6.70
C GLU A 175 14.77 1.51 5.53
N PHE A 176 14.11 1.88 4.42
CA PHE A 176 14.13 1.08 3.20
C PHE A 176 15.52 1.04 2.55
N LEU A 177 16.24 2.17 2.53
CA LEU A 177 17.62 2.23 2.03
C LEU A 177 18.55 1.36 2.89
N LEU A 178 18.43 1.46 4.20
CA LEU A 178 19.27 0.75 5.17
C LEU A 178 18.80 -0.68 5.44
N ASN A 179 17.64 -1.06 4.90
CA ASN A 179 16.96 -2.34 5.11
C ASN A 179 16.80 -2.67 6.61
N THR A 180 16.23 -1.72 7.33
CA THR A 180 15.98 -1.74 8.78
C THR A 180 14.48 -1.66 9.08
N ASP A 181 14.07 -1.96 10.31
CA ASP A 181 12.65 -2.05 10.68
C ASP A 181 12.09 -0.66 11.06
N PRO A 182 11.13 -0.11 10.28
CA PRO A 182 10.58 1.23 10.50
C PRO A 182 9.62 1.35 11.70
N THR A 183 9.52 0.30 12.51
CA THR A 183 8.66 0.23 13.71
C THR A 183 9.46 0.11 15.00
N THR A 184 10.79 0.08 14.91
CA THR A 184 11.70 -0.04 16.05
C THR A 184 12.85 0.94 15.93
N ASP A 185 13.38 1.40 17.08
CA ASP A 185 14.50 2.34 17.12
C ASP A 185 15.71 1.81 16.33
N THR A 186 16.08 2.55 15.28
CA THR A 186 17.20 2.24 14.40
C THR A 186 18.41 3.07 14.81
N THR A 187 19.55 2.39 14.95
CA THR A 187 20.85 3.06 15.00
C THR A 187 21.72 2.59 13.85
N ALA A 188 22.11 3.54 12.99
CA ALA A 188 22.99 3.30 11.85
C ALA A 188 24.09 4.36 11.80
N THR A 189 25.30 3.96 11.43
CA THR A 189 26.42 4.88 11.21
C THR A 189 27.28 4.39 10.04
N LEU A 190 27.32 5.18 8.98
CA LEU A 190 28.29 5.01 7.91
C LEU A 190 29.61 5.69 8.27
N ARG A 191 30.72 4.98 8.15
CA ARG A 191 32.06 5.48 8.43
C ARG A 191 32.97 5.21 7.25
N VAL A 192 33.77 6.20 6.86
CA VAL A 192 34.90 5.95 5.96
C VAL A 192 36.03 5.40 6.80
N THR A 193 36.42 4.15 6.58
CA THR A 193 37.49 3.48 7.32
C THR A 193 38.84 3.61 6.64
N ASP A 194 38.85 3.75 5.31
CA ASP A 194 40.08 4.01 4.55
C ASP A 194 39.82 4.84 3.27
N ILE A 195 40.82 5.62 2.87
CA ILE A 195 40.87 6.31 1.58
C ILE A 195 42.26 6.12 1.00
N ALA A 196 42.33 5.43 -0.13
CA ALA A 196 43.60 5.10 -0.79
C ALA A 196 43.58 5.41 -2.28
N TRP A 197 44.76 5.67 -2.84
CA TRP A 197 44.96 5.80 -4.28
C TRP A 197 45.66 4.54 -4.80
N VAL A 198 44.98 3.76 -5.63
CA VAL A 198 45.49 2.49 -6.17
C VAL A 198 45.38 2.54 -7.68
N GLY A 199 46.50 2.38 -8.39
CA GLY A 199 46.50 2.39 -9.86
C GLY A 199 46.09 3.73 -10.50
N GLY A 200 45.98 4.81 -9.73
CA GLY A 200 45.48 6.12 -10.19
C GLY A 200 44.00 6.37 -9.91
N ASP A 201 43.28 5.37 -9.41
CA ASP A 201 41.88 5.49 -9.01
C ASP A 201 41.76 5.71 -7.50
N LEU A 202 40.69 6.39 -7.10
CA LEU A 202 40.35 6.60 -5.69
C LEU A 202 39.57 5.38 -5.18
N HIS A 203 40.11 4.75 -4.15
CA HIS A 203 39.48 3.67 -3.40
C HIS A 203 38.98 4.23 -2.07
N VAL A 204 37.70 4.03 -1.77
CA VAL A 204 37.09 4.45 -0.51
C VAL A 204 36.50 3.22 0.16
N THR A 205 37.04 2.89 1.33
CA THR A 205 36.51 1.82 2.17
C THR A 205 35.54 2.43 3.15
N VAL A 206 34.31 1.93 3.13
CA VAL A 206 33.25 2.35 4.03
C VAL A 206 32.80 1.18 4.88
N ARG A 207 32.44 1.47 6.13
CA ARG A 207 31.83 0.54 7.06
C ARG A 207 30.48 1.06 7.51
N LEU A 208 29.46 0.23 7.46
CA LEU A 208 28.10 0.55 7.91
C LEU A 208 27.80 -0.17 9.22
N ASP A 209 27.95 0.51 10.35
CA ASP A 209 27.57 -0.05 11.64
C ASP A 209 26.05 0.12 11.83
N ARG A 210 25.26 -0.97 11.83
CA ARG A 210 23.81 -0.97 12.09
C ARG A 210 23.49 -1.79 13.35
N ASP A 211 22.45 -1.41 14.09
CA ASP A 211 21.91 -2.27 15.14
C ASP A 211 21.17 -3.45 14.51
N THR A 212 21.77 -4.63 14.62
CA THR A 212 21.22 -5.91 14.14
C THR A 212 20.47 -6.68 15.23
N VAL A 213 20.44 -6.17 16.46
CA VAL A 213 19.92 -6.89 17.64
C VAL A 213 18.51 -6.41 18.03
N ASN A 214 18.22 -5.12 17.92
CA ASN A 214 16.90 -4.57 18.28
C ASN A 214 15.94 -4.40 17.10
N SER A 215 16.45 -4.27 15.88
CA SER A 215 15.66 -4.01 14.67
C SER A 215 14.96 -5.25 14.08
N GLY A 216 15.15 -6.44 14.67
CA GLY A 216 14.51 -7.68 14.22
C GLY A 216 14.86 -8.13 12.78
N PHE A 217 15.62 -7.33 12.04
CA PHE A 217 15.97 -7.54 10.64
C PHE A 217 17.46 -7.92 10.52
N ASN A 218 17.67 -9.19 10.20
CA ASN A 218 18.97 -9.78 9.93
C ASN A 218 19.46 -9.41 8.53
N ASN A 219 20.67 -8.84 8.46
CA ASN A 219 21.72 -9.16 7.45
C ASN A 219 21.32 -9.10 5.98
N GLY A 220 20.31 -8.29 5.66
CA GLY A 220 19.86 -8.09 4.31
C GLY A 220 20.70 -7.06 3.57
N ASP A 221 20.72 -7.25 2.27
CA ASP A 221 21.20 -6.32 1.27
C ASP A 221 20.64 -4.91 1.49
N ILE A 222 21.48 -3.87 1.43
CA ILE A 222 21.03 -2.47 1.45
C ILE A 222 20.78 -1.95 0.03
N ASN A 223 19.95 -0.92 -0.08
CA ASN A 223 19.58 -0.32 -1.36
C ASN A 223 20.18 1.09 -1.50
N GLY A 224 20.38 1.54 -2.74
CA GLY A 224 20.74 2.92 -3.04
C GLY A 224 22.06 3.08 -3.78
N THR A 225 22.63 4.28 -3.70
CA THR A 225 23.88 4.69 -4.35
C THR A 225 24.85 5.23 -3.31
N LEU A 226 26.08 4.72 -3.29
CA LEU A 226 27.15 5.37 -2.58
C LEU A 226 27.61 6.58 -3.39
N VAL A 227 27.34 7.77 -2.88
CA VAL A 227 27.73 9.04 -3.48
C VAL A 227 29.00 9.54 -2.83
N LEU A 228 30.03 9.76 -3.67
CA LEU A 228 31.25 10.44 -3.29
C LEU A 228 31.07 11.93 -3.49
N GLU A 229 31.26 12.68 -2.42
CA GLU A 229 31.26 14.13 -2.46
C GLU A 229 32.64 14.67 -2.12
N SER A 230 32.98 15.82 -2.71
CA SER A 230 34.26 16.48 -2.44
C SER A 230 34.12 17.98 -2.23
N ARG A 231 35.11 18.56 -1.55
CA ARG A 231 35.32 20.00 -1.45
C ARG A 231 36.80 20.35 -1.42
N ALA A 232 37.12 21.58 -1.82
CA ALA A 232 38.51 22.06 -1.85
C ALA A 232 39.06 22.45 -0.48
N SER A 233 38.19 22.77 0.50
CA SER A 233 38.61 23.24 1.82
C SER A 233 37.66 22.76 2.92
N LEU A 234 38.21 22.41 4.08
CA LEU A 234 37.38 22.16 5.28
C LEU A 234 36.76 23.43 5.86
N LEU A 235 37.34 24.59 5.57
CA LEU A 235 37.00 25.88 6.17
C LEU A 235 35.92 26.65 5.39
N SER A 236 35.63 26.27 4.14
CA SER A 236 34.65 26.96 3.31
C SER A 236 34.13 26.09 2.15
N GLY A 237 32.91 26.37 1.70
CA GLY A 237 32.24 25.63 0.63
C GLY A 237 31.49 24.38 1.13
N GLY A 238 30.46 23.99 0.36
CA GLY A 238 29.73 22.75 0.57
C GLY A 238 30.46 21.55 -0.05
N PHE A 239 30.15 20.36 0.44
CA PHE A 239 30.45 19.14 -0.29
C PHE A 239 29.56 19.09 -1.53
N ALA A 240 30.17 18.80 -2.68
CA ALA A 240 29.47 18.59 -3.94
C ALA A 240 29.75 17.19 -4.44
N GLU A 241 28.73 16.56 -5.00
CA GLU A 241 28.84 15.25 -5.64
C GLU A 241 29.86 15.28 -6.78
N VAL A 242 30.72 14.26 -6.82
CA VAL A 242 31.75 14.09 -7.85
C VAL A 242 31.71 12.73 -8.53
N ALA A 243 31.16 11.72 -7.86
CA ALA A 243 30.92 10.40 -8.42
C ALA A 243 29.86 9.67 -7.60
N GLY A 244 29.26 8.63 -8.19
CA GLY A 244 28.32 7.74 -7.53
C GLY A 244 28.48 6.32 -8.05
N THR A 245 28.23 5.35 -7.19
CA THR A 245 28.22 3.92 -7.56
C THR A 245 27.04 3.26 -6.87
N GLU A 246 26.30 2.45 -7.63
CA GLU A 246 25.19 1.68 -7.10
C GLU A 246 25.68 0.73 -6.00
N ILE A 247 24.88 0.61 -4.94
CA ILE A 247 25.09 -0.39 -3.90
C ILE A 247 24.31 -1.62 -4.30
N SER A 248 25.02 -2.63 -4.77
CA SER A 248 24.43 -3.93 -5.02
C SER A 248 24.38 -4.69 -3.70
N GLY A 249 23.32 -4.48 -2.93
CA GLY A 249 22.82 -5.34 -1.85
C GLY A 249 23.85 -6.16 -1.06
N ALA A 250 24.32 -7.26 -1.63
CA ALA A 250 25.25 -8.22 -1.04
C ALA A 250 26.61 -7.63 -0.58
N GLN A 251 26.92 -6.38 -0.93
CA GLN A 251 28.15 -5.69 -0.54
C GLN A 251 28.28 -5.45 0.98
N PHE A 252 27.16 -5.49 1.73
CA PHE A 252 27.12 -5.33 3.19
C PHE A 252 26.49 -6.53 3.91
N ASN A 253 26.71 -7.75 3.39
CA ASN A 253 26.17 -8.99 3.96
C ASN A 253 27.23 -9.72 4.83
N ASP A 254 26.85 -10.14 6.04
CA ASP A 254 27.75 -10.58 7.10
C ASP A 254 28.24 -12.03 7.01
N GLY A 255 28.00 -12.71 5.89
CA GLY A 255 28.37 -14.12 5.73
C GLY A 255 29.88 -14.39 5.58
N GLU A 256 30.68 -13.46 5.04
CA GLU A 256 32.10 -13.72 4.73
C GLU A 256 33.07 -12.52 4.91
N GLY A 257 32.61 -11.34 5.38
CA GLY A 257 33.49 -10.15 5.44
C GLY A 257 33.10 -8.95 6.33
N GLY A 258 31.92 -8.93 6.97
CA GLY A 258 31.45 -7.80 7.79
C GLY A 258 30.88 -6.62 6.97
N ASP A 259 30.32 -5.62 7.66
CA ASP A 259 29.69 -4.43 7.05
C ASP A 259 30.68 -3.45 6.37
N GLU A 260 31.79 -3.93 5.82
CA GLU A 260 32.83 -3.11 5.20
C GLU A 260 32.98 -3.41 3.70
N HIS A 261 32.97 -2.37 2.86
CA HIS A 261 33.14 -2.50 1.42
C HIS A 261 34.06 -1.41 0.86
N THR A 262 34.89 -1.78 -0.13
CA THR A 262 35.75 -0.84 -0.86
C THR A 262 35.14 -0.50 -2.21
N TYR A 263 34.79 0.76 -2.40
CA TYR A 263 34.31 1.28 -3.67
C TYR A 263 35.44 1.94 -4.46
N VAL A 264 35.41 1.73 -5.78
CA VAL A 264 36.39 2.30 -6.72
C VAL A 264 35.72 3.40 -7.53
N PHE A 265 36.31 4.60 -7.50
CA PHE A 265 35.81 5.77 -8.23
C PHE A 265 36.79 6.13 -9.36
N PRO A 266 36.65 5.50 -10.54
CA PRO A 266 37.53 5.78 -11.68
C PRO A 266 37.33 7.22 -12.17
N GLY A 267 38.43 7.90 -12.48
CA GLY A 267 38.40 9.28 -13.00
C GLY A 267 38.31 10.39 -11.95
N VAL A 268 38.15 10.05 -10.67
CA VAL A 268 38.46 10.99 -9.58
C VAL A 268 39.98 11.02 -9.46
N SER A 269 40.62 12.17 -9.68
CA SER A 269 42.09 12.25 -9.81
C SER A 269 42.78 13.36 -9.00
N ASP A 270 42.04 14.07 -8.14
CA ASP A 270 42.58 15.23 -7.40
C ASP A 270 42.80 14.91 -5.91
N PRO A 271 43.99 14.40 -5.53
CA PRO A 271 44.28 14.02 -4.14
C PRO A 271 44.33 15.22 -3.17
N SER A 272 44.24 16.46 -3.66
CA SER A 272 44.28 17.65 -2.81
C SER A 272 42.94 18.02 -2.18
N ARG A 273 41.85 17.34 -2.58
CA ARG A 273 40.50 17.61 -2.09
C ARG A 273 40.17 16.81 -0.84
N PHE A 274 39.17 17.31 -0.11
CA PHE A 274 38.55 16.58 0.98
C PHE A 274 37.36 15.80 0.46
N TYR A 275 37.27 14.53 0.81
CA TYR A 275 36.24 13.61 0.36
C TYR A 275 35.38 13.12 1.52
N ARG A 276 34.10 12.85 1.25
CA ARG A 276 33.22 12.06 2.11
C ARG A 276 32.33 11.17 1.27
N ALA A 277 31.87 10.08 1.85
CA ALA A 277 30.90 9.18 1.24
C ALA A 277 29.57 9.28 1.99
N VAL A 278 28.46 9.21 1.25
CA VAL A 278 27.09 9.18 1.78
C VAL A 278 26.27 8.16 1.00
N ILE A 279 25.28 7.55 1.63
CA ILE A 279 24.29 6.68 0.97
C ILE A 279 23.09 7.54 0.62
N ARG A 280 22.52 7.33 -0.57
CA ARG A 280 21.29 7.97 -1.06
C ARG A 280 20.41 6.96 -1.80
#